data_AF-E4KPJ9-F1
#
_entry.id   AF-E4KPJ9-F1
#
_cell.length_a   1.000
_cell.length_b   1.000
_cell.length_c   1.000
_cell.angle_alpha   90.00
_cell.angle_beta   90.00
_cell.angle_gamma   90.00
#
_symmetry.space_group_name_H-M   'P 1'
#
loop_
_entity.id
_entity.type
_entity.pdbx_description
1 polymer ?
#
loop_
_entity_poly.entity_id
_entity_poly.type
_entity_poly.pdbx_seq_one_letter_code
_entity_poly.pdbx_strand_id
1 'polypeptide(L)'
;MKFETILSRLIPTNWRVHPNIWFRFSNYLEVDILLNCGSHLFILDVKNYADDFTIAGDHLVRSDGYHIPDIFFKLKRDTNQIETSLINSKIDCQLLSYLVFINDDCYVRGQNNLGIDYFLRNQLSFIVRKMKEMADENERRIEIIESWITKNAIKQPVFLEIKHKSDFNRMVPGLVCPNCHKKIVSVGRQTVLCPCGQQLTKREVVDMNIRDYQLLFPGKINMNDLQRFLKESVSQSYLYARVKANI
;
A
#
# COMPACT_ATOMS: atom_id res chain seq x y z
N MET A 1 -6.49 -11.78 -12.83
CA MET A 1 -7.78 -11.02 -12.82
C MET A 1 -7.81 -10.20 -11.54
N LYS A 2 -8.01 -8.87 -11.61
CA LYS A 2 -8.04 -8.00 -10.42
C LYS A 2 -9.34 -8.22 -9.63
N PHE A 3 -9.27 -8.24 -8.30
CA PHE A 3 -10.44 -8.48 -7.42
C PHE A 3 -11.58 -7.48 -7.65
N GLU A 4 -11.25 -6.21 -7.90
CA GLU A 4 -12.20 -5.14 -8.24
C GLU A 4 -13.08 -5.51 -9.46
N THR A 5 -12.52 -6.20 -10.46
CA THR A 5 -13.25 -6.65 -11.65
C THR A 5 -14.22 -7.79 -11.35
N ILE A 6 -13.88 -8.63 -10.37
CA ILE A 6 -14.78 -9.70 -9.92
C ILE A 6 -15.93 -9.07 -9.14
N LEU A 7 -15.59 -8.17 -8.21
CA LEU A 7 -16.55 -7.51 -7.34
C LEU A 7 -17.57 -6.67 -8.13
N SER A 8 -17.11 -5.89 -9.11
CA SER A 8 -17.98 -5.03 -9.93
C SER A 8 -19.02 -5.79 -10.76
N ARG A 9 -18.79 -7.08 -11.03
CA ARG A 9 -19.76 -7.95 -11.71
C ARG A 9 -20.82 -8.52 -10.77
N LEU A 10 -20.54 -8.54 -9.46
CA LEU A 10 -21.38 -9.19 -8.46
C LEU A 10 -22.27 -8.18 -7.73
N ILE A 11 -21.80 -6.96 -7.52
CA ILE A 11 -22.50 -5.92 -6.75
C ILE A 11 -23.53 -5.15 -7.60
N PRO A 12 -24.57 -4.56 -6.97
CA PRO A 12 -25.49 -3.64 -7.63
C PRO A 12 -24.81 -2.34 -8.11
N THR A 13 -25.38 -1.68 -9.11
CA THR A 13 -24.80 -0.47 -9.73
C THR A 13 -24.91 0.79 -8.87
N ASN A 14 -25.82 0.80 -7.90
CA ASN A 14 -26.04 1.91 -6.98
C ASN A 14 -25.10 1.89 -5.77
N TRP A 15 -24.40 0.78 -5.50
CA TRP A 15 -23.39 0.76 -4.46
C TRP A 15 -22.19 1.62 -4.87
N ARG A 16 -21.58 2.31 -3.91
CA ARG A 16 -20.37 3.12 -4.15
C ARG A 16 -19.16 2.32 -3.70
N VAL A 17 -18.19 2.17 -4.60
CA VAL A 17 -16.97 1.39 -4.39
C VAL A 17 -15.79 2.33 -4.31
N HIS A 18 -15.06 2.27 -3.20
CA HIS A 18 -13.85 3.06 -2.98
C HIS A 18 -12.65 2.12 -2.83
N PRO A 19 -11.88 1.88 -3.92
CA PRO A 19 -10.67 1.07 -3.86
C PRO A 19 -9.47 1.88 -3.33
N ASN A 20 -8.59 1.21 -2.59
CA ASN A 20 -7.31 1.71 -2.05
C ASN A 20 -7.46 3.07 -1.35
N ILE A 21 -8.47 3.17 -0.48
CA ILE A 21 -8.78 4.42 0.21
C ILE A 21 -8.00 4.54 1.51
N TRP A 22 -7.51 5.76 1.76
CA TRP A 22 -6.69 6.08 2.91
C TRP A 22 -7.41 7.02 3.85
N PHE A 23 -7.31 6.76 5.14
CA PHE A 23 -7.78 7.66 6.19
C PHE A 23 -6.64 7.99 7.16
N ARG A 24 -6.81 9.12 7.86
CA ARG A 24 -5.94 9.49 8.98
C ARG A 24 -6.80 9.81 10.20
N PHE A 25 -6.90 8.85 11.10
CA PHE A 25 -7.47 9.05 12.44
C PHE A 25 -6.34 9.15 13.45
N SER A 26 -6.26 8.23 14.42
CA SER A 26 -5.10 8.15 15.32
C SER A 26 -3.84 7.69 14.59
N ASN A 27 -4.00 6.83 13.58
CA ASN A 27 -2.93 6.38 12.69
C ASN A 27 -3.36 6.49 11.21
N TYR A 28 -2.39 6.32 10.31
CA TYR A 28 -2.70 6.06 8.91
C TYR A 28 -3.30 4.66 8.79
N LEU A 29 -4.39 4.55 8.06
CA LEU A 29 -5.01 3.28 7.72
C LEU A 29 -5.35 3.24 6.24
N GLU A 30 -5.16 2.06 5.66
CA GLU A 30 -5.53 1.72 4.30
C GLU A 30 -6.67 0.72 4.35
N VAL A 31 -7.67 0.97 3.52
CA VAL A 31 -8.74 0.02 3.24
C VAL A 31 -8.65 -0.35 1.77
N ASP A 32 -8.41 -1.63 1.49
CA ASP A 32 -8.29 -2.13 0.12
C ASP A 32 -9.56 -1.84 -0.66
N ILE A 33 -10.73 -2.20 -0.12
CA ILE A 33 -12.04 -1.83 -0.67
C ILE A 33 -13.00 -1.44 0.44
N LEU A 34 -13.60 -0.26 0.29
CA LEU A 34 -14.72 0.22 1.10
C LEU A 34 -15.98 0.27 0.23
N LEU A 35 -17.04 -0.44 0.64
CA LEU A 35 -18.33 -0.48 -0.05
C LEU A 35 -19.40 0.25 0.75
N ASN A 36 -19.91 1.34 0.20
CA ASN A 36 -21.05 2.06 0.78
C ASN A 36 -22.36 1.56 0.14
N CYS A 37 -23.21 0.99 0.99
CA CYS A 37 -24.49 0.38 0.64
C CYS A 37 -25.65 1.03 1.41
N GLY A 38 -25.50 2.30 1.80
CA GLY A 38 -26.52 3.10 2.47
C GLY A 38 -26.58 2.89 3.98
N SER A 39 -27.27 1.85 4.46
CA SER A 39 -27.28 1.54 5.92
C SER A 39 -26.01 0.83 6.41
N HIS A 40 -25.24 0.25 5.48
CA HIS A 40 -24.05 -0.53 5.78
C HIS A 40 -22.84 -0.02 5.01
N LEU A 41 -21.70 -0.04 5.71
CA LEU A 41 -20.39 0.18 5.15
C LEU A 41 -19.61 -1.13 5.31
N PHE A 42 -19.12 -1.71 4.22
CA PHE A 42 -18.32 -2.93 4.26
C PHE A 42 -16.85 -2.64 3.97
N ILE A 43 -15.97 -3.09 4.85
CA ILE A 43 -14.52 -3.07 4.68
C ILE A 43 -14.10 -4.45 4.20
N LEU A 44 -13.47 -4.53 3.03
CA LEU A 44 -12.88 -5.77 2.52
C LEU A 44 -11.36 -5.61 2.53
N ASP A 45 -10.67 -6.43 3.33
CA ASP A 45 -9.20 -6.53 3.34
C ASP A 45 -8.78 -7.78 2.54
N VAL A 46 -8.08 -7.56 1.43
CA VAL A 46 -7.92 -8.54 0.34
C VAL A 46 -6.53 -9.15 0.39
N LYS A 47 -6.45 -10.47 0.58
CA LYS A 47 -5.19 -11.23 0.62
C LYS A 47 -5.07 -12.14 -0.59
N ASN A 48 -3.90 -12.10 -1.23
CA ASN A 48 -3.56 -12.97 -2.36
C ASN A 48 -2.53 -14.03 -1.96
N TYR A 49 -2.77 -14.74 -0.86
CA TYR A 49 -1.91 -15.83 -0.39
C TYR A 49 -2.25 -17.11 -1.15
N ALA A 50 -1.25 -17.94 -1.48
CA ALA A 50 -1.41 -19.21 -2.18
C ALA A 50 -0.83 -20.34 -1.32
N ASP A 51 -1.51 -20.64 -0.21
CA ASP A 51 -1.08 -21.66 0.75
C ASP A 51 -2.27 -22.16 1.59
N ASP A 52 -1.98 -23.19 2.39
CA ASP A 52 -2.85 -23.75 3.42
C ASP A 52 -2.59 -23.07 4.77
N PHE A 53 -3.64 -22.54 5.37
CA PHE A 53 -3.60 -21.84 6.64
C PHE A 53 -4.57 -22.45 7.66
N THR A 54 -4.17 -22.36 8.92
CA THR A 54 -5.02 -22.64 10.08
C THR A 54 -5.07 -21.40 10.97
N ILE A 55 -6.24 -21.08 11.50
CA ILE A 55 -6.38 -20.04 12.52
C ILE A 55 -6.12 -20.67 13.89
N ALA A 56 -5.05 -20.22 14.55
CA ALA A 56 -4.69 -20.64 15.89
C ALA A 56 -4.85 -19.46 16.85
N GLY A 57 -5.96 -19.46 17.60
CA GLY A 57 -6.38 -18.28 18.37
C GLY A 57 -6.78 -17.15 17.43
N ASP A 58 -6.04 -16.05 17.45
CA ASP A 58 -6.28 -14.87 16.61
C ASP A 58 -5.20 -14.66 15.53
N HIS A 59 -4.37 -15.68 15.30
CA HIS A 59 -3.29 -15.64 14.30
C HIS A 59 -3.58 -16.58 13.14
N LEU A 60 -3.20 -16.14 11.93
CA LEU A 60 -3.18 -16.99 10.75
C LEU A 60 -1.82 -17.70 10.70
N VAL A 61 -1.83 -19.03 10.74
CA VAL A 61 -0.62 -19.86 10.76
C VAL A 61 -0.57 -20.66 9.46
N ARG A 62 0.55 -20.58 8.75
CA ARG A 62 0.80 -21.34 7.53
C ARG A 62 1.15 -22.79 7.84
N SER A 63 1.00 -23.66 6.85
CA SER A 63 1.33 -25.09 6.90
C SER A 63 2.71 -25.43 7.48
N ASP A 64 3.72 -24.57 7.27
CA ASP A 64 5.10 -24.72 7.81
C ASP A 64 5.27 -24.19 9.25
N GLY A 65 4.19 -23.77 9.90
CA GLY A 65 4.20 -23.19 11.25
C GLY A 65 4.53 -21.69 11.29
N TYR A 66 4.72 -21.04 10.13
CA TYR A 66 4.96 -19.60 10.10
C TYR A 66 3.71 -18.81 10.51
N HIS A 67 3.86 -17.94 11.50
CA HIS A 67 2.82 -17.01 11.92
C HIS A 67 2.78 -15.81 10.97
N ILE A 68 1.67 -15.66 10.25
CA ILE A 68 1.41 -14.49 9.42
C ILE A 68 1.16 -13.30 10.35
N PRO A 69 1.82 -12.14 10.13
CA PRO A 69 1.63 -10.95 10.95
C PRO A 69 0.16 -10.57 11.09
N ASP A 70 -0.23 -10.14 12.28
CA ASP A 70 -1.59 -9.98 12.84
C ASP A 70 -2.69 -9.34 11.95
N ILE A 71 -3.08 -10.02 10.87
CA ILE A 71 -4.07 -9.52 9.90
C ILE A 71 -5.43 -9.26 10.55
N PHE A 72 -5.86 -10.12 11.48
CA PHE A 72 -7.14 -9.96 12.17
C PHE A 72 -7.12 -8.75 13.11
N PHE A 73 -6.05 -8.58 13.90
CA PHE A 73 -5.93 -7.42 14.79
C PHE A 73 -5.82 -6.11 14.02
N LYS A 74 -5.05 -6.08 12.92
CA LYS A 74 -4.99 -4.90 12.04
C LYS A 74 -6.39 -4.53 11.58
N LEU A 75 -7.13 -5.48 10.99
CA LEU A 75 -8.46 -5.22 10.48
C LEU A 75 -9.41 -4.76 11.60
N LYS A 76 -9.41 -5.43 12.77
CA LYS A 76 -10.25 -5.05 13.91
C LYS A 76 -9.98 -3.62 14.36
N ARG A 77 -8.70 -3.26 14.49
CA ARG A 77 -8.26 -1.93 14.90
C ARG A 77 -8.68 -0.87 13.88
N ASP A 78 -8.52 -1.15 12.59
CA ASP A 78 -8.86 -0.20 11.53
C ASP A 78 -10.39 -0.01 11.44
N THR A 79 -11.17 -1.11 11.57
CA THR A 79 -12.64 -1.08 11.69
C THR A 79 -13.10 -0.23 12.86
N ASN A 80 -12.57 -0.47 14.07
CA ASN A 80 -12.97 0.28 15.26
C ASN A 80 -12.70 1.80 15.11
N GLN A 81 -11.63 2.20 14.42
CA GLN A 81 -11.33 3.61 14.18
C GLN A 81 -12.36 4.27 13.23
N ILE A 82 -12.75 3.58 12.16
CA ILE A 82 -13.78 4.06 11.23
C ILE A 82 -15.13 4.15 11.96
N GLU A 83 -15.50 3.11 12.71
CA GLU A 83 -16.75 3.08 13.50
C GLU A 83 -16.81 4.24 14.49
N THR A 84 -15.74 4.46 15.26
CA THR A 84 -15.64 5.59 16.19
C THR A 84 -15.81 6.94 15.47
N SER A 85 -15.24 7.08 14.27
CA SER A 85 -15.37 8.31 13.48
C SER A 85 -16.79 8.54 12.95
N LEU A 86 -17.48 7.48 12.54
CA LEU A 86 -18.90 7.53 12.14
C LEU A 86 -19.79 7.92 13.32
N ILE A 87 -19.60 7.32 14.49
CA ILE A 87 -20.32 7.63 15.73
C ILE A 87 -20.11 9.10 16.12
N ASN A 88 -18.87 9.58 16.11
CA ASN A 88 -18.55 10.97 16.42
C ASN A 88 -19.18 11.96 15.43
N SER A 89 -19.39 11.52 14.18
CA SER A 89 -20.08 12.28 13.13
C SER A 89 -21.60 12.16 13.21
N LYS A 90 -22.15 11.39 14.17
CA LYS A 90 -23.57 11.09 14.33
C LYS A 90 -24.19 10.46 13.08
N ILE A 91 -23.43 9.62 12.38
CA ILE A 91 -23.89 8.89 11.21
C ILE A 91 -24.36 7.50 11.66
N ASP A 92 -25.65 7.22 11.45
CA ASP A 92 -26.24 5.90 11.69
C ASP A 92 -25.91 4.97 10.52
N CYS A 93 -24.84 4.20 10.69
CA CYS A 93 -24.35 3.23 9.71
C CYS A 93 -23.75 2.03 10.43
N GLN A 94 -24.11 0.83 10.02
CA GLN A 94 -23.47 -0.40 10.49
C GLN A 94 -22.16 -0.63 9.72
N LEU A 95 -21.08 -0.93 10.44
CA LEU A 95 -19.77 -1.20 9.85
C LEU A 95 -19.43 -2.68 10.00
N LEU A 96 -19.14 -3.34 8.89
CA LEU A 96 -18.75 -4.75 8.87
C LEU A 96 -17.45 -4.90 8.10
N SER A 97 -16.56 -5.76 8.60
CA SER A 97 -15.23 -5.96 8.02
C SER A 97 -14.93 -7.42 7.78
N TYR A 98 -14.40 -7.72 6.60
CA TYR A 98 -14.14 -9.07 6.15
C TYR A 98 -12.74 -9.22 5.58
N LEU A 99 -12.08 -10.33 5.92
CA LEU A 99 -10.90 -10.77 5.20
C LEU A 99 -11.30 -11.56 3.95
N VAL A 100 -10.68 -11.27 2.82
CA VAL A 100 -11.01 -11.90 1.55
C VAL A 100 -9.77 -12.52 0.92
N PHE A 101 -9.71 -13.84 0.86
CA PHE A 101 -8.63 -14.58 0.23
C PHE A 101 -8.99 -14.87 -1.24
N ILE A 102 -8.31 -14.22 -2.18
CA ILE A 102 -8.71 -14.20 -3.60
C ILE A 102 -8.00 -15.24 -4.47
N ASN A 103 -6.96 -15.88 -3.96
CA ASN A 103 -6.24 -16.91 -4.69
C ASN A 103 -7.06 -18.22 -4.69
N ASP A 104 -7.06 -18.95 -5.81
CA ASP A 104 -7.75 -20.24 -5.92
C ASP A 104 -7.04 -21.33 -5.10
N ASP A 105 -5.72 -21.21 -4.94
CA ASP A 105 -4.88 -22.14 -4.19
C ASP A 105 -4.73 -21.70 -2.72
N CYS A 106 -5.75 -21.06 -2.16
CA CYS A 106 -5.79 -20.65 -0.76
C CYS A 106 -6.85 -21.41 0.02
N TYR A 107 -6.43 -22.03 1.12
CA TYR A 107 -7.33 -22.70 2.05
C TYR A 107 -7.09 -22.16 3.45
N VAL A 108 -8.17 -21.81 4.15
CA VAL A 108 -8.11 -21.33 5.53
C VAL A 108 -9.08 -22.15 6.37
N ARG A 109 -8.63 -22.66 7.52
CA ARG A 109 -9.42 -23.48 8.45
C ARG A 109 -9.44 -22.84 9.84
N GLY A 110 -10.59 -22.91 10.50
CA GLY A 110 -10.78 -22.38 11.86
C GLY A 110 -11.53 -21.05 11.89
N GLN A 111 -11.61 -20.47 13.08
CA GLN A 111 -12.25 -19.17 13.37
C GLN A 111 -11.40 -18.42 14.39
N ASN A 112 -11.41 -17.09 14.33
CA ASN A 112 -10.76 -16.23 15.32
C ASN A 112 -11.77 -15.82 16.42
N ASN A 113 -11.25 -15.37 17.55
CA ASN A 113 -12.05 -14.88 18.67
C ASN A 113 -12.38 -13.38 18.56
N LEU A 114 -11.82 -12.68 17.57
CA LEU A 114 -12.07 -11.24 17.33
C LEU A 114 -13.40 -10.97 16.59
N GLY A 115 -14.12 -12.02 16.18
CA GLY A 115 -15.39 -11.90 15.45
C GLY A 115 -15.22 -11.35 14.03
N ILE A 116 -14.06 -11.52 13.41
CA ILE A 116 -13.82 -11.14 12.01
C ILE A 116 -14.08 -12.34 11.12
N ASP A 117 -15.07 -12.25 10.25
CA ASP A 117 -15.29 -13.29 9.26
C ASP A 117 -14.26 -13.19 8.11
N TYR A 118 -13.97 -14.33 7.51
CA TYR A 118 -13.18 -14.41 6.28
C TYR A 118 -13.91 -15.20 5.21
N PHE A 119 -13.56 -14.90 3.94
CA PHE A 119 -14.11 -15.58 2.78
C PHE A 119 -13.02 -15.99 1.82
N LEU A 120 -13.19 -17.16 1.24
CA LEU A 120 -12.39 -17.66 0.13
C LEU A 120 -12.99 -17.19 -1.20
N ARG A 121 -12.18 -17.23 -2.26
CA ARG A 121 -12.57 -16.76 -3.60
C ARG A 121 -13.87 -17.43 -4.12
N ASN A 122 -14.02 -18.73 -3.88
CA ASN A 122 -15.21 -19.49 -4.27
C ASN A 122 -16.48 -19.11 -3.47
N GLN A 123 -16.34 -18.37 -2.38
CA GLN A 123 -17.45 -17.90 -1.54
C GLN A 123 -17.89 -16.46 -1.87
N LEU A 124 -17.21 -15.77 -2.79
CA LEU A 124 -17.48 -14.37 -3.12
C LEU A 124 -18.92 -14.09 -3.57
N SER A 125 -19.48 -14.95 -4.42
CA SER A 125 -20.87 -14.79 -4.88
C SER A 125 -21.88 -14.95 -3.74
N PHE A 126 -21.61 -15.86 -2.81
CA PHE A 126 -22.44 -16.10 -1.63
C PHE A 126 -22.42 -14.91 -0.67
N ILE A 127 -21.24 -14.38 -0.36
CA ILE A 127 -21.15 -13.24 0.56
C ILE A 127 -21.76 -11.97 -0.05
N VAL A 128 -21.56 -11.71 -1.34
CA VAL A 128 -22.19 -10.55 -1.99
C VAL A 128 -23.73 -10.67 -1.93
N ARG A 129 -24.29 -11.87 -2.04
CA ARG A 129 -25.73 -12.08 -1.82
C ARG A 129 -26.16 -11.73 -0.40
N LYS A 130 -25.41 -12.17 0.62
CA LYS A 130 -25.69 -11.79 2.01
C LYS A 130 -25.59 -10.28 2.25
N MET A 131 -24.58 -9.63 1.69
CA MET A 131 -24.43 -8.18 1.79
C MET A 131 -25.64 -7.45 1.17
N LYS A 132 -26.18 -7.96 0.06
CA LYS A 132 -27.41 -7.42 -0.56
C LYS A 132 -28.64 -7.58 0.33
N GLU A 133 -28.73 -8.67 1.09
CA GLU A 133 -29.84 -8.88 2.04
C GLU A 133 -29.77 -7.90 3.23
N MET A 134 -28.58 -7.40 3.57
CA MET A 134 -28.36 -6.46 4.67
C MET A 134 -28.46 -4.99 4.24
N ALA A 135 -28.06 -4.69 3.00
CA ALA A 135 -28.00 -3.34 2.47
C ALA A 135 -29.38 -2.67 2.42
N ASP A 136 -29.44 -1.41 2.83
CA ASP A 136 -30.56 -0.50 2.56
C ASP A 136 -30.09 0.49 1.51
N GLU A 137 -30.55 0.30 0.27
CA GLU A 137 -30.16 1.06 -0.91
C GLU A 137 -30.74 2.49 -0.96
N ASN A 138 -30.99 3.07 0.21
CA ASN A 138 -31.46 4.44 0.37
C ASN A 138 -30.40 5.46 -0.08
N GLU A 139 -30.62 6.09 -1.24
CA GLU A 139 -29.66 7.02 -1.85
C GLU A 139 -29.28 8.17 -0.90
N ARG A 140 -30.21 8.67 -0.07
CA ARG A 140 -29.89 9.74 0.88
C ARG A 140 -28.88 9.30 1.94
N ARG A 141 -28.97 8.04 2.42
CA ARG A 141 -27.99 7.48 3.34
C ARG A 141 -26.64 7.29 2.65
N ILE A 142 -26.66 6.80 1.40
CA ILE A 142 -25.47 6.67 0.56
C ILE A 142 -24.76 8.03 0.46
N GLU A 143 -25.46 9.09 0.07
CA GLU A 143 -24.90 10.44 -0.07
C GLU A 143 -24.30 11.00 1.23
N ILE A 144 -24.94 10.76 2.38
CA ILE A 144 -24.42 11.18 3.69
C ILE A 144 -23.07 10.51 3.96
N ILE A 145 -22.98 9.20 3.73
CA ILE A 145 -21.74 8.44 3.91
C ILE A 145 -20.69 8.88 2.89
N GLU A 146 -21.05 9.09 1.61
CA GLU A 146 -20.13 9.58 0.58
C GLU A 146 -19.51 10.94 0.95
N SER A 147 -20.32 11.84 1.53
CA SER A 147 -19.84 13.13 2.02
C SER A 147 -18.84 12.95 3.18
N TRP A 148 -19.13 12.03 4.10
CA TRP A 148 -18.20 11.68 5.17
C TRP A 148 -16.90 11.06 4.63
N ILE A 149 -16.98 10.14 3.68
CA ILE A 149 -15.80 9.53 3.03
C ILE A 149 -14.97 10.62 2.39
N THR A 150 -15.57 11.46 1.54
CA THR A 150 -14.88 12.54 0.81
C THR A 150 -14.18 13.52 1.75
N LYS A 151 -14.81 13.83 2.89
CA LYS A 151 -14.25 14.75 3.89
C LYS A 151 -13.07 14.16 4.67
N ASN A 152 -13.09 12.86 4.96
CA ASN A 152 -12.12 12.21 5.85
C ASN A 152 -11.02 11.45 5.10
N ALA A 153 -11.26 11.09 3.84
CA ALA A 153 -10.28 10.42 3.01
C ALA A 153 -9.10 11.35 2.74
N ILE A 154 -7.91 10.78 2.81
CA ILE A 154 -6.68 11.46 2.47
C ILE A 154 -6.08 10.83 1.22
N LYS A 155 -5.17 11.56 0.58
CA LYS A 155 -4.29 10.94 -0.43
C LYS A 155 -3.42 9.90 0.26
N GLN A 156 -3.06 8.84 -0.49
CA GLN A 156 -2.08 7.85 -0.04
C GLN A 156 -0.88 8.57 0.59
N PRO A 157 -0.56 8.28 1.86
CA PRO A 157 0.58 8.91 2.50
C PRO A 157 1.85 8.51 1.75
N VAL A 158 2.75 9.48 1.55
CA VAL A 158 4.08 9.16 1.05
C VAL A 158 4.83 8.45 2.18
N PHE A 159 4.85 7.12 2.17
CA PHE A 159 5.56 6.27 3.14
C PHE A 159 7.06 6.17 2.91
N LEU A 160 7.66 7.12 2.18
CA LEU A 160 9.10 7.24 2.15
C LEU A 160 9.53 7.71 3.54
N GLU A 161 9.92 6.76 4.40
CA GLU A 161 10.65 6.98 5.65
C GLU A 161 12.07 7.50 5.38
N ILE A 162 12.17 8.52 4.54
CA ILE A 162 13.32 9.41 4.49
C ILE A 162 12.72 10.80 4.71
N LYS A 163 12.18 10.98 5.93
CA LYS A 163 11.49 12.21 6.30
C LYS A 163 12.47 13.34 6.63
N HIS A 164 13.74 13.00 6.88
CA HIS A 164 14.72 13.99 7.30
C HIS A 164 16.09 13.80 6.62
N LYS A 165 16.77 14.91 6.35
CA LYS A 165 18.19 14.90 5.92
C LYS A 165 19.12 14.20 6.93
N SER A 166 18.68 13.94 8.16
CA SER A 166 19.42 13.12 9.13
C SER A 166 19.51 11.65 8.74
N ASP A 167 18.60 11.15 7.89
CA ASP A 167 18.56 9.76 7.46
C ASP A 167 19.66 9.43 6.43
N PHE A 168 20.34 10.45 5.89
CA PHE A 168 21.59 10.28 5.12
C PHE A 168 22.62 9.43 5.85
N ASN A 169 22.65 9.49 7.19
CA ASN A 169 23.60 8.73 8.00
C ASN A 169 23.30 7.22 8.01
N ARG A 170 22.08 6.82 7.64
CA ARG A 170 21.66 5.41 7.56
C ARG A 170 21.79 4.83 6.16
N MET A 171 22.02 5.68 5.16
CA MET A 171 22.20 5.27 3.78
C MET A 171 23.67 5.00 3.49
N VAL A 172 23.95 4.03 2.62
CA VAL A 172 25.30 3.82 2.09
C VAL A 172 25.49 4.72 0.86
N PRO A 173 26.28 5.80 0.95
CA PRO A 173 26.41 6.73 -0.17
C PRO A 173 27.33 6.15 -1.26
N GLY A 174 27.07 6.56 -2.50
CA GLY A 174 27.82 6.17 -3.70
C GLY A 174 26.91 5.89 -4.90
N LEU A 175 27.52 5.61 -6.05
CA LEU A 175 26.76 5.19 -7.24
C LEU A 175 26.36 3.72 -7.12
N VAL A 176 25.13 3.41 -7.52
CA VAL A 176 24.64 2.03 -7.70
C VAL A 176 24.41 1.70 -9.16
N CYS A 177 24.59 0.43 -9.51
CA CYS A 177 24.30 -0.06 -10.85
C CYS A 177 22.79 -0.09 -11.12
N PRO A 178 22.29 0.47 -12.23
CA PRO A 178 20.87 0.42 -12.59
C PRO A 178 20.36 -1.01 -12.84
N ASN A 179 21.24 -1.97 -13.17
CA ASN A 179 20.83 -3.34 -13.48
C ASN A 179 20.80 -4.25 -12.23
N CYS A 180 21.85 -4.21 -11.41
CA CYS A 180 21.99 -5.14 -10.29
C CYS A 180 21.96 -4.47 -8.91
N HIS A 181 21.79 -3.15 -8.86
CA HIS A 181 21.75 -2.31 -7.65
C HIS A 181 22.95 -2.45 -6.69
N LYS A 182 24.03 -3.13 -7.11
CA LYS A 182 25.27 -3.20 -6.36
C LYS A 182 26.01 -1.88 -6.45
N LYS A 183 26.71 -1.53 -5.38
CA LYS A 183 27.57 -0.37 -5.32
C LYS A 183 28.67 -0.45 -6.37
N ILE A 184 28.88 0.66 -7.07
CA ILE A 184 29.96 0.83 -8.02
C ILE A 184 31.21 1.26 -7.25
N VAL A 185 32.31 0.56 -7.51
CA VAL A 185 33.60 0.80 -6.85
C VAL A 185 34.63 1.45 -7.78
N SER A 186 34.39 1.44 -9.10
CA SER A 186 35.30 2.01 -10.10
C SER A 186 34.52 2.84 -11.12
N VAL A 187 34.87 4.13 -11.20
CA VAL A 187 34.23 5.12 -12.08
C VAL A 187 35.30 5.67 -13.02
N GLY A 188 35.22 5.33 -14.30
CA GLY A 188 36.08 5.88 -15.33
C GLY A 188 35.61 7.26 -15.80
N ARG A 189 36.28 7.79 -16.83
CA ARG A 189 35.93 9.10 -17.41
C ARG A 189 34.59 9.09 -18.14
N GLN A 190 34.34 8.05 -18.94
CA GLN A 190 33.12 7.91 -19.75
C GLN A 190 32.29 6.67 -19.40
N THR A 191 32.94 5.64 -18.86
CA THR A 191 32.31 4.36 -18.54
C THR A 191 32.51 4.00 -17.07
N VAL A 192 31.65 3.11 -16.62
CA VAL A 192 31.62 2.56 -15.26
C VAL A 192 31.59 1.05 -15.39
N LEU A 193 32.46 0.37 -14.66
CA LEU A 193 32.44 -1.09 -14.57
C LEU A 193 31.78 -1.50 -13.26
N CYS A 194 30.67 -2.22 -13.36
CA CYS A 194 29.99 -2.78 -12.20
C CYS A 194 30.63 -4.11 -11.77
N PRO A 195 30.66 -4.43 -10.46
CA PRO A 195 31.01 -5.77 -9.99
C PRO A 195 30.17 -6.92 -10.57
N CYS A 196 29.01 -6.65 -11.19
CA CYS A 196 28.24 -7.65 -11.91
C CYS A 196 28.77 -7.96 -13.32
N GLY A 197 29.84 -7.31 -13.77
CA GLY A 197 30.44 -7.49 -15.09
C GLY A 197 29.87 -6.57 -16.17
N GLN A 198 28.82 -5.80 -15.87
CA GLN A 198 28.25 -4.83 -16.83
C GLN A 198 29.13 -3.58 -16.96
N GLN A 199 29.38 -3.18 -18.20
CA GLN A 199 30.01 -1.91 -18.55
C GLN A 199 28.92 -0.92 -18.97
N LEU A 200 28.75 0.14 -18.18
CA LEU A 200 27.70 1.14 -18.38
C LEU A 200 28.33 2.49 -18.70
N THR A 201 27.55 3.39 -19.32
CA THR A 201 28.01 4.77 -19.46
C THR A 201 27.92 5.49 -18.11
N LYS A 202 28.91 6.36 -17.82
CA LYS A 202 28.88 7.18 -16.60
C LYS A 202 27.62 8.03 -16.53
N ARG A 203 27.16 8.53 -17.69
CA ARG A 203 25.94 9.32 -17.81
C ARG A 203 24.71 8.55 -17.33
N GLU A 204 24.49 7.36 -17.87
CA GLU A 204 23.34 6.50 -17.55
C GLU A 204 23.27 6.18 -16.05
N VAL A 205 24.40 5.79 -15.47
CA VAL A 205 24.50 5.52 -14.03
C VAL A 205 24.16 6.76 -13.22
N VAL A 206 24.77 7.91 -13.54
CA VAL A 206 24.54 9.15 -12.79
C VAL A 206 23.10 9.63 -12.93
N ASP A 207 22.50 9.56 -14.12
CA ASP A 207 21.11 9.96 -14.34
C ASP A 207 20.13 9.09 -13.55
N MET A 208 20.34 7.77 -13.50
CA MET A 208 19.52 6.88 -12.67
C MET A 208 19.64 7.23 -11.18
N ASN A 209 20.86 7.41 -10.68
CA ASN A 209 21.07 7.73 -9.28
C ASN A 209 20.52 9.12 -8.90
N ILE A 210 20.49 10.09 -9.82
CA ILE A 210 19.79 11.37 -9.62
C ILE A 210 18.27 11.16 -9.51
N ARG A 211 17.69 10.29 -10.34
CA ARG A 211 16.26 9.94 -10.25
C ARG A 211 15.94 9.24 -8.95
N ASP A 212 16.77 8.29 -8.53
CA ASP A 212 16.63 7.62 -7.23
C ASP A 212 16.67 8.65 -6.10
N TYR A 213 17.61 9.59 -6.15
CA TYR A 213 17.65 10.70 -5.19
C TYR A 213 16.35 11.53 -5.21
N GLN A 214 15.83 11.89 -6.37
CA GLN A 214 14.57 12.67 -6.48
C GLN A 214 13.34 11.90 -5.98
N LEU A 215 13.33 10.57 -6.14
CA LEU A 215 12.31 9.71 -5.58
C LEU A 215 12.36 9.71 -4.06
N LEU A 216 13.55 9.59 -3.49
CA LEU A 216 13.78 9.54 -2.04
C LEU A 216 13.59 10.90 -1.35
N PHE A 217 13.95 11.98 -2.03
CA PHE A 217 13.90 13.36 -1.51
C PHE A 217 13.08 14.25 -2.46
N PRO A 218 11.73 14.14 -2.44
CA PRO A 218 10.88 14.92 -3.32
C PRO A 218 11.02 16.42 -3.04
N GLY A 219 11.23 17.21 -4.09
CA GLY A 219 11.39 18.68 -4.01
C GLY A 219 12.53 19.21 -4.89
N LYS A 220 12.99 20.44 -4.61
CA LYS A 220 14.15 21.01 -5.30
C LYS A 220 15.42 20.25 -4.92
N ILE A 221 16.20 19.83 -5.91
CA ILE A 221 17.49 19.18 -5.69
C ILE A 221 18.43 20.14 -4.93
N ASN A 222 18.93 19.69 -3.79
CA ASN A 222 20.03 20.36 -3.09
C ASN A 222 21.35 19.72 -3.53
N MET A 223 22.22 20.51 -4.17
CA MET A 223 23.46 20.00 -4.75
C MET A 223 24.43 19.41 -3.72
N ASN A 224 24.47 19.94 -2.50
CA ASN A 224 25.33 19.42 -1.45
C ASN A 224 24.83 18.06 -0.95
N ASP A 225 23.51 17.93 -0.80
CA ASP A 225 22.87 16.67 -0.41
C ASP A 225 23.02 15.61 -1.50
N LEU A 226 22.83 15.97 -2.77
CA LEU A 226 23.04 15.07 -3.91
C LEU A 226 24.50 14.62 -4.00
N GLN A 227 25.46 15.52 -3.81
CA GLN A 227 26.88 15.16 -3.83
C GLN A 227 27.24 14.21 -2.67
N ARG A 228 26.65 14.44 -1.48
CA ARG A 228 26.78 13.56 -0.32
C ARG A 228 26.15 12.19 -0.59
N PHE A 229 24.97 12.14 -1.21
CA PHE A 229 24.29 10.92 -1.64
C PHE A 229 25.19 10.06 -2.54
N LEU A 230 25.88 10.70 -3.48
CA LEU A 230 26.77 10.05 -4.44
C LEU A 230 28.21 9.85 -3.94
N LYS A 231 28.50 10.16 -2.67
CA LYS A 231 29.83 10.08 -2.03
C LYS A 231 30.93 10.75 -2.85
N GLU A 232 30.65 11.90 -3.47
CA GLU A 232 31.64 12.62 -4.30
C GLU A 232 32.24 11.80 -5.45
N SER A 233 31.60 10.70 -5.86
CA SER A 233 32.06 9.84 -6.97
C SER A 233 32.05 10.56 -8.33
N VAL A 234 31.50 11.77 -8.36
CA VAL A 234 31.25 12.59 -9.54
C VAL A 234 31.55 14.05 -9.18
N SER A 235 32.19 14.79 -10.09
CA SER A 235 32.49 16.21 -9.87
C SER A 235 31.22 17.05 -9.80
N GLN A 236 31.24 18.11 -8.98
CA GLN A 236 30.12 19.05 -8.86
C GLN A 236 29.71 19.66 -10.20
N SER A 237 30.68 20.04 -11.05
CA SER A 237 30.43 20.62 -12.37
C SER A 237 29.66 19.66 -13.29
N TYR A 238 30.01 18.37 -13.25
CA TYR A 238 29.30 17.34 -14.02
C TYR A 238 27.90 17.11 -13.48
N LEU A 239 27.73 17.02 -12.16
CA LEU A 239 26.42 16.87 -11.53
C LEU A 239 25.49 18.06 -11.86
N TYR A 240 25.99 19.29 -11.79
CA TYR A 240 25.24 20.48 -12.18
C TYR A 240 24.74 20.41 -13.62
N ALA A 241 25.61 20.02 -14.55
CA ALA A 241 25.26 19.85 -15.95
C ALA A 241 24.20 18.75 -16.16
N ARG A 242 24.28 17.64 -15.39
CA ARG A 242 23.29 16.56 -15.45
C ARG A 242 21.93 16.98 -14.88
N VAL A 243 21.91 17.63 -13.72
CA VAL A 243 20.67 18.11 -13.08
C VAL A 243 19.95 19.09 -14.00
N LYS A 244 20.66 20.05 -14.61
CA LYS A 244 20.07 21.01 -15.56
C LYS A 244 19.52 20.34 -16.83
N ALA A 245 20.07 19.19 -17.24
CA ALA A 245 19.63 18.46 -18.43
C ALA A 245 18.48 17.46 -18.16
N ASN A 246 18.16 17.20 -16.88
CA ASN A 246 17.12 16.27 -16.44
C ASN A 246 15.89 16.98 -15.81
N ILE A 247 15.91 18.31 -15.77
CA ILE A 247 14.78 19.20 -15.44
C ILE A 247 14.20 19.71 -16.76
#